data_AF-A0A9P6AY98-F1
#
_entry.id   AF-A0A9P6AY98-F1
#
_cell.length_a   1.000
_cell.length_b   1.000
_cell.length_c   1.000
_cell.angle_alpha   90.00
_cell.angle_beta   90.00
_cell.angle_gamma   90.00
#
_symmetry.space_group_name_H-M   'P 1'
#
loop_
_entity.id
_entity.type
_entity.pdbx_description
1 polymer ?
#
loop_
_entity_poly.entity_id
_entity_poly.type
_entity_poly.pdbx_seq_one_letter_code
_entity_poly.pdbx_strand_id
1 'polypeptide(L)'
;MADSDSLFYLRTQYYLGAYQNVAKNPLPPTDSPEYVPTLLYTARAHIALNDPAAAFNLVQADVLPAIRAVRALASYLQAKSSGSDVGTILDELRDLAIEVEGEEDEEHPLAADGAGSGVVRVAAATAFVAEGELEEALTTLGVGTDKGVSDLECVHLTVQIYLSIARTDLAKKIYLAAKKAQSAIKNNSSNLNNDLLLQLTEASLGLVSGGSLLDTAYHIYDEAASSPGSSSNGGIIAKKGVTYLMRGHLAEAEASFDEALSLTSGAPASSGLSGDALTADADAAYE
;
A
#
# COMPACT_ATOMS: atom_id res chain seq x y z
N MET A 1 -13.36 -23.50 -7.50
CA MET A 1 -13.71 -23.41 -6.05
C MET A 1 -12.47 -23.48 -5.16
N ALA A 2 -11.31 -23.90 -5.67
CA ALA A 2 -10.02 -23.74 -4.97
C ALA A 2 -9.27 -22.46 -5.39
N ASP A 3 -9.68 -21.83 -6.50
CA ASP A 3 -8.97 -20.71 -7.14
C ASP A 3 -9.15 -19.38 -6.37
N SER A 4 -10.36 -19.04 -5.89
CA SER A 4 -10.58 -17.78 -5.15
C SER A 4 -9.81 -17.64 -3.83
N ASP A 5 -9.39 -18.77 -3.22
CA ASP A 5 -8.68 -18.76 -1.94
C ASP A 5 -7.19 -18.41 -2.13
N SER A 6 -6.61 -18.68 -3.31
CA SER A 6 -5.22 -18.41 -3.66
C SER A 6 -4.93 -16.90 -3.66
N LEU A 7 -5.68 -16.16 -4.48
CA LEU A 7 -5.49 -14.71 -4.62
C LEU A 7 -5.91 -13.98 -3.34
N PHE A 8 -6.94 -14.47 -2.65
CA PHE A 8 -7.34 -13.95 -1.35
C PHE A 8 -6.18 -13.99 -0.36
N TYR A 9 -5.54 -15.17 -0.21
CA TYR A 9 -4.40 -15.35 0.68
C TYR A 9 -3.21 -14.48 0.28
N LEU A 10 -2.89 -14.42 -1.02
CA LEU A 10 -1.80 -13.58 -1.53
C LEU A 10 -1.98 -12.10 -1.17
N ARG A 11 -3.18 -11.58 -1.37
CA ARG A 11 -3.55 -10.19 -1.04
C ARG A 11 -3.49 -9.92 0.46
N THR A 12 -3.99 -10.85 1.30
CA THR A 12 -3.84 -10.76 2.75
C THR A 12 -2.37 -10.64 3.15
N GLN A 13 -1.51 -11.52 2.63
CA GLN A 13 -0.07 -11.49 2.89
C GLN A 13 0.56 -10.17 2.44
N TYR A 14 0.15 -9.64 1.29
CA TYR A 14 0.64 -8.35 0.79
C TYR A 14 0.27 -7.18 1.72
N TYR A 15 -0.98 -7.07 2.18
CA TYR A 15 -1.39 -6.00 3.10
C TYR A 15 -0.80 -6.12 4.49
N LEU A 16 -0.54 -7.34 4.95
CA LEU A 16 0.24 -7.59 6.16
C LEU A 16 1.75 -7.39 5.96
N GLY A 17 2.18 -6.99 4.76
CA GLY A 17 3.58 -6.75 4.40
C GLY A 17 4.49 -7.98 4.54
N ALA A 18 3.92 -9.18 4.42
CA ALA A 18 4.66 -10.43 4.28
C ALA A 18 5.24 -10.57 2.86
N TYR A 19 5.93 -9.54 2.37
CA TYR A 19 6.35 -9.41 0.97
C TYR A 19 7.28 -10.55 0.52
N GLN A 20 8.08 -11.10 1.42
CA GLN A 20 8.91 -12.28 1.13
C GLN A 20 8.08 -13.52 0.75
N ASN A 21 6.91 -13.69 1.38
CA ASN A 21 6.00 -14.80 1.04
C ASN A 21 5.30 -14.54 -0.29
N VAL A 22 4.87 -13.30 -0.52
CA VAL A 22 4.26 -12.86 -1.78
C VAL A 22 5.22 -13.05 -2.95
N ALA A 23 6.49 -12.62 -2.81
CA ALA A 23 7.52 -12.74 -3.83
C ALA A 23 7.89 -14.20 -4.18
N LYS A 24 7.75 -15.12 -3.21
CA LYS A 24 8.02 -16.55 -3.41
C LYS A 24 6.81 -17.31 -3.97
N ASN A 25 5.64 -16.69 -4.03
CA ASN A 25 4.45 -17.34 -4.55
C ASN A 25 4.62 -17.58 -6.06
N PRO A 26 4.46 -18.82 -6.56
CA PRO A 26 4.62 -19.10 -7.97
C PRO A 26 3.53 -18.40 -8.79
N LEU A 27 3.92 -17.86 -9.94
CA LEU A 27 2.95 -17.32 -10.89
C LEU A 27 2.07 -18.47 -11.44
N PRO A 28 0.75 -18.27 -11.52
CA PRO A 28 -0.12 -19.24 -12.18
C PRO A 28 0.14 -19.24 -13.70
N PRO A 29 -0.47 -20.18 -14.46
CA PRO A 29 -0.41 -20.16 -15.92
C PRO A 29 -0.89 -18.82 -16.51
N THR A 30 -0.32 -18.38 -17.63
CA THR A 30 -0.61 -17.06 -18.25
C THR A 30 -2.05 -16.91 -18.75
N ASP A 31 -2.75 -18.03 -18.95
CA ASP A 31 -4.17 -18.10 -19.33
C ASP A 31 -5.11 -18.04 -18.11
N SER A 32 -4.58 -18.09 -16.89
CA SER A 32 -5.36 -17.96 -15.66
C SER A 32 -5.83 -16.52 -15.44
N PRO A 33 -7.09 -16.29 -15.01
CA PRO A 33 -7.55 -14.95 -14.61
C PRO A 33 -6.76 -14.38 -13.42
N GLU A 34 -6.13 -15.22 -12.60
CA GLU A 34 -5.31 -14.81 -11.46
C GLU A 34 -3.88 -14.40 -11.86
N TYR A 35 -3.48 -14.62 -13.12
CA TYR A 35 -2.12 -14.33 -13.57
C TYR A 35 -1.74 -12.87 -13.39
N VAL A 36 -2.55 -11.95 -13.92
CA VAL A 36 -2.26 -10.52 -13.87
C VAL A 36 -2.28 -10.00 -12.42
N PRO A 37 -3.32 -10.28 -11.60
CA PRO A 37 -3.30 -9.97 -10.17
C PRO A 37 -2.06 -10.47 -9.43
N THR A 38 -1.72 -11.76 -9.59
CA THR A 38 -0.58 -12.38 -8.90
C THR A 38 0.73 -11.75 -9.35
N LEU A 39 0.88 -11.48 -10.65
CA LEU A 39 2.04 -10.79 -11.21
C LEU A 39 2.22 -9.41 -10.59
N LEU A 40 1.16 -8.61 -10.51
CA LEU A 40 1.20 -7.25 -9.96
C LEU A 40 1.51 -7.25 -8.45
N TYR A 41 0.89 -8.12 -7.65
CA TYR A 41 1.23 -8.25 -6.23
C TYR A 41 2.68 -8.70 -6.02
N THR A 42 3.16 -9.64 -6.82
CA THR A 42 4.55 -10.12 -6.76
C THR A 42 5.53 -9.01 -7.11
N ALA A 43 5.27 -8.26 -8.19
CA ALA A 43 6.12 -7.14 -8.60
C ALA A 43 6.14 -6.02 -7.55
N ARG A 44 4.98 -5.66 -6.99
CA ARG A 44 4.89 -4.67 -5.91
C ARG A 44 5.56 -5.15 -4.63
N ALA A 45 5.51 -6.45 -4.33
CA ALA A 45 6.26 -7.03 -3.21
C ALA A 45 7.78 -6.91 -3.41
N HIS A 46 8.30 -7.13 -4.63
CA HIS A 46 9.71 -6.86 -4.94
C HIS A 46 10.09 -5.39 -4.74
N ILE A 47 9.23 -4.45 -5.16
CA ILE A 47 9.42 -3.02 -4.90
C ILE A 47 9.50 -2.75 -3.39
N ALA A 48 8.56 -3.30 -2.60
CA ALA A 48 8.53 -3.13 -1.15
C ALA A 48 9.73 -3.78 -0.43
N LEU A 49 10.34 -4.81 -1.03
CA LEU A 49 11.59 -5.44 -0.59
C LEU A 49 12.86 -4.70 -1.04
N ASN A 50 12.72 -3.50 -1.61
CA ASN A 50 13.82 -2.69 -2.15
C ASN A 50 14.60 -3.41 -3.28
N ASP A 51 13.90 -4.22 -4.07
CA ASP A 51 14.43 -4.85 -5.28
C ASP A 51 13.60 -4.42 -6.51
N PRO A 52 13.68 -3.14 -6.91
CA PRO A 52 12.95 -2.65 -8.08
C PRO A 52 13.46 -3.26 -9.40
N ALA A 53 14.69 -3.77 -9.44
CA ALA A 53 15.23 -4.45 -10.60
C ALA A 53 14.51 -5.79 -10.85
N ALA A 54 14.24 -6.58 -9.81
CA ALA A 54 13.44 -7.79 -9.95
C ALA A 54 12.02 -7.47 -10.42
N ALA A 55 11.37 -6.44 -9.86
CA ALA A 55 10.04 -6.02 -10.30
C ALA A 55 10.02 -5.60 -11.78
N PHE A 56 11.00 -4.83 -12.23
CA PHE A 56 11.13 -4.39 -13.62
C PHE A 56 11.37 -5.55 -14.59
N ASN A 57 12.12 -6.57 -14.19
CA ASN A 57 12.37 -7.75 -15.03
C ASN A 57 11.18 -8.72 -15.05
N LEU A 58 10.42 -8.79 -13.95
CA LEU A 58 9.24 -9.63 -13.82
C LEU A 58 8.09 -9.13 -14.72
N VAL A 59 7.90 -7.81 -14.76
CA VAL A 59 6.79 -7.18 -15.48
C VAL A 59 7.29 -6.61 -16.80
N GLN A 60 7.03 -7.32 -17.90
CA GLN A 60 7.41 -6.84 -19.25
C GLN A 60 6.50 -5.69 -19.71
N ALA A 61 6.92 -4.96 -20.75
CA ALA A 61 6.06 -3.95 -21.37
C ALA A 61 4.84 -4.66 -21.99
N ASP A 62 3.69 -4.51 -21.35
CA ASP A 62 2.39 -5.06 -21.76
C ASP A 62 1.43 -3.92 -22.14
N VAL A 63 0.30 -4.25 -22.73
CA VAL A 63 -0.78 -3.32 -23.09
C VAL A 63 -1.50 -2.80 -21.84
N LEU A 64 -1.59 -3.63 -20.79
CA LEU A 64 -2.38 -3.29 -19.60
C LEU A 64 -1.77 -2.09 -18.85
N PRO A 65 -2.55 -1.02 -18.59
CA PRO A 65 -2.07 0.17 -17.88
C PRO A 65 -1.50 -0.14 -16.49
N ALA A 66 -2.11 -1.07 -15.75
CA ALA A 66 -1.65 -1.49 -14.42
C ALA A 66 -0.22 -2.07 -14.45
N ILE A 67 0.10 -2.88 -15.46
CA ILE A 67 1.45 -3.43 -15.66
C ILE A 67 2.43 -2.31 -15.99
N ARG A 68 2.07 -1.43 -16.93
CA ARG A 68 2.90 -0.28 -17.33
C ARG A 68 3.20 0.62 -16.13
N ALA A 69 2.22 0.90 -15.29
CA ALA A 69 2.37 1.74 -14.11
C ALA A 69 3.30 1.13 -13.05
N VAL A 70 3.17 -0.17 -12.74
CA VAL A 70 4.08 -0.84 -11.79
C VAL A 70 5.50 -0.91 -12.34
N ARG A 71 5.66 -1.14 -13.65
CA ARG A 71 6.97 -1.12 -14.32
C ARG A 71 7.59 0.28 -14.30
N ALA A 72 6.82 1.33 -14.57
CA ALA A 72 7.26 2.72 -14.49
C ALA A 72 7.67 3.10 -13.07
N LEU A 73 6.91 2.70 -12.04
CA LEU A 73 7.30 2.88 -10.63
C LEU A 73 8.62 2.17 -10.30
N ALA A 74 8.82 0.94 -10.77
CA ALA A 74 10.08 0.22 -10.58
C ALA A 74 11.26 0.91 -11.31
N SER A 75 11.02 1.47 -12.50
CA SER A 75 12.00 2.27 -13.23
C SER A 75 12.34 3.56 -12.49
N TYR A 76 11.34 4.26 -11.96
CA TYR A 76 11.48 5.48 -11.16
C TYR A 76 12.38 5.23 -9.94
N LEU A 77 12.14 4.17 -9.18
CA LEU A 77 12.96 3.85 -8.00
C LEU A 77 14.42 3.50 -8.36
N GLN A 78 14.64 2.81 -9.49
CA GLN A 78 15.99 2.56 -10.01
C GLN A 78 16.70 3.85 -10.45
N ALA A 79 16.00 4.74 -11.16
CA ALA A 79 16.52 6.04 -11.56
C ALA A 79 16.87 6.90 -10.34
N LYS A 80 15.96 6.97 -9.36
CA LYS A 80 16.14 7.73 -8.10
C LYS A 80 17.34 7.25 -7.29
N SER A 81 17.48 5.94 -7.10
CA SER A 81 18.65 5.35 -6.42
C SER A 81 19.98 5.57 -7.16
N SER A 82 19.93 5.73 -8.48
CA SER A 82 21.11 6.01 -9.31
C SER A 82 21.40 7.50 -9.48
N GLY A 83 20.53 8.39 -8.99
CA GLY A 83 20.63 9.84 -9.22
C GLY A 83 20.37 10.27 -10.67
N SER A 84 19.69 9.43 -11.45
CA SER A 84 19.29 9.73 -12.83
C SER A 84 18.07 10.65 -12.87
N ASP A 85 17.85 11.28 -14.03
CA ASP A 85 16.62 12.06 -14.27
C ASP A 85 15.38 11.16 -14.20
N VAL A 86 14.38 11.61 -13.46
CA VAL A 86 13.10 10.93 -13.25
C VAL A 86 11.95 11.58 -14.00
N GLY A 87 12.15 12.79 -14.58
CA GLY A 87 11.08 13.59 -15.17
C GLY A 87 10.28 12.86 -16.23
N THR A 88 10.94 12.18 -17.17
CA THR A 88 10.26 11.42 -18.22
C THR A 88 9.42 10.25 -17.69
N ILE A 89 9.83 9.65 -16.56
CA ILE A 89 9.11 8.54 -15.93
C ILE A 89 7.89 9.06 -15.17
N LEU A 90 8.01 10.23 -14.53
CA LEU A 90 6.88 10.91 -13.89
C LEU A 90 5.83 11.32 -14.94
N ASP A 91 6.27 11.84 -16.09
CA ASP A 91 5.37 12.18 -17.19
C ASP A 91 4.64 10.94 -17.75
N GLU A 92 5.34 9.80 -17.88
CA GLU A 92 4.70 8.52 -18.23
C GLU A 92 3.64 8.09 -17.20
N LEU A 93 3.92 8.26 -15.90
CA LEU A 93 2.96 7.95 -14.83
C LEU A 93 1.75 8.89 -14.83
N ARG A 94 1.93 10.17 -15.18
CA ARG A 94 0.83 11.14 -15.38
C ARG A 94 -0.06 10.73 -16.54
N ASP A 95 0.54 10.40 -17.68
CA ASP A 95 -0.19 9.96 -18.87
C ASP A 95 -1.01 8.70 -18.59
N LEU A 96 -0.41 7.72 -17.88
CA LEU A 96 -1.10 6.50 -17.45
C LEU A 96 -2.26 6.77 -16.49
N ALA A 97 -2.09 7.72 -15.57
CA ALA A 97 -3.17 8.10 -14.65
C ALA A 97 -4.36 8.72 -15.41
N ILE A 98 -4.09 9.56 -16.41
CA ILE A 98 -5.12 10.16 -17.27
C ILE A 98 -5.80 9.10 -18.15
N GLU A 99 -5.03 8.15 -18.70
CA GLU A 99 -5.55 7.03 -19.51
C GLU A 99 -6.66 6.27 -18.75
N VAL A 100 -6.40 5.91 -17.49
CA VAL A 100 -7.38 5.18 -16.66
C VAL A 100 -8.49 6.05 -16.04
N GLU A 101 -8.40 7.37 -16.16
CA GLU A 101 -9.49 8.28 -15.80
C GLU A 101 -10.55 8.34 -16.90
N GLY A 102 -10.14 8.26 -18.18
CA GLY A 102 -11.01 8.38 -19.35
C GLY A 102 -11.69 7.08 -19.82
N GLU A 103 -11.21 5.91 -19.38
CA GLU A 103 -11.83 4.60 -19.67
C GLU A 103 -13.02 4.32 -18.72
N GLU A 104 -14.02 5.20 -18.73
CA GLU A 104 -15.02 5.35 -17.66
C GLU A 104 -16.08 4.24 -17.52
N ASP A 105 -16.21 3.28 -18.43
CA ASP A 105 -17.46 2.48 -18.51
C ASP A 105 -17.33 0.95 -18.56
N GLU A 106 -16.12 0.39 -18.57
CA GLU A 106 -15.97 -1.05 -18.49
C GLU A 106 -15.42 -1.42 -17.10
N GLU A 107 -16.28 -1.98 -16.24
CA GLU A 107 -15.85 -2.83 -15.13
C GLU A 107 -14.97 -3.94 -15.72
N HIS A 108 -13.69 -3.65 -15.93
CA HIS A 108 -12.76 -4.64 -16.40
C HIS A 108 -12.79 -5.74 -15.34
N PRO A 109 -13.03 -7.02 -15.68
CA PRO A 109 -13.23 -8.09 -14.70
C PRO A 109 -12.11 -8.18 -13.65
N LEU A 110 -10.91 -7.73 -14.02
CA LEU A 110 -9.71 -7.66 -13.18
C LEU A 110 -9.69 -6.52 -12.14
N ALA A 111 -10.66 -5.60 -12.17
CA ALA A 111 -10.70 -4.43 -11.29
C ALA A 111 -10.91 -4.81 -9.81
N ALA A 112 -11.67 -5.87 -9.53
CA ALA A 112 -11.93 -6.34 -8.17
C ALA A 112 -10.73 -7.06 -7.52
N ASP A 113 -9.76 -7.48 -8.33
CA ASP A 113 -8.76 -8.48 -7.95
C ASP A 113 -7.34 -7.92 -7.82
N GLY A 114 -7.17 -6.59 -7.81
CA GLY A 114 -5.84 -5.96 -7.67
C GLY A 114 -5.08 -5.84 -9.00
N ALA A 115 -5.82 -5.76 -10.11
CA ALA A 115 -5.30 -5.52 -11.45
C ALA A 115 -6.10 -4.43 -12.21
N GLY A 116 -6.83 -3.59 -11.46
CA GLY A 116 -7.63 -2.47 -12.00
C GLY A 116 -6.90 -1.13 -12.05
N SER A 117 -7.66 -0.08 -12.40
CA SER A 117 -7.21 1.31 -12.45
C SER A 117 -6.66 1.84 -11.12
N GLY A 118 -7.09 1.29 -9.99
CA GLY A 118 -6.55 1.64 -8.67
C GLY A 118 -5.06 1.36 -8.53
N VAL A 119 -4.54 0.29 -9.15
CA VAL A 119 -3.10 -0.02 -9.14
C VAL A 119 -2.31 1.07 -9.84
N VAL A 120 -2.82 1.59 -10.96
CA VAL A 120 -2.21 2.70 -11.69
C VAL A 120 -2.17 3.95 -10.83
N ARG A 121 -3.31 4.31 -10.21
CA ARG A 121 -3.41 5.49 -9.32
C ARG A 121 -2.45 5.39 -8.14
N VAL A 122 -2.41 4.23 -7.47
CA VAL A 122 -1.50 4.00 -6.33
C VAL A 122 -0.05 4.07 -6.78
N ALA A 123 0.32 3.46 -7.91
CA ALA A 123 1.69 3.49 -8.41
C ALA A 123 2.15 4.90 -8.77
N ALA A 124 1.34 5.66 -9.51
CA ALA A 124 1.63 7.04 -9.87
C ALA A 124 1.71 7.94 -8.63
N ALA A 125 0.70 7.88 -7.75
CA ALA A 125 0.68 8.67 -6.52
C ALA A 125 1.87 8.36 -5.59
N THR A 126 2.34 7.11 -5.55
CA THR A 126 3.53 6.74 -4.77
C THR A 126 4.77 7.48 -5.27
N ALA A 127 4.95 7.60 -6.59
CA ALA A 127 6.05 8.36 -7.17
C ALA A 127 5.91 9.87 -6.89
N PHE A 128 4.71 10.44 -7.08
CA PHE A 128 4.46 11.86 -6.80
C PHE A 128 4.68 12.24 -5.34
N VAL A 129 4.24 11.39 -4.40
CA VAL A 129 4.51 11.59 -2.96
C VAL A 129 6.01 11.61 -2.69
N ALA A 130 6.77 10.70 -3.32
CA ALA A 130 8.21 10.62 -3.14
C ALA A 130 8.97 11.84 -3.73
N GLU A 131 8.37 12.58 -4.65
CA GLU A 131 8.88 13.87 -5.17
C GLU A 131 8.31 15.10 -4.44
N GLY A 132 7.45 14.90 -3.44
CA GLY A 132 6.79 15.99 -2.69
C GLY A 132 5.60 16.63 -3.42
N GLU A 133 5.17 16.08 -4.55
CA GLU A 133 4.02 16.53 -5.34
C GLU A 133 2.69 16.04 -4.72
N LEU A 134 2.44 16.40 -3.46
CA LEU A 134 1.33 15.84 -2.67
C LEU A 134 -0.07 16.20 -3.23
N GLU A 135 -0.24 17.39 -3.80
CA GLU A 135 -1.53 17.81 -4.40
C GLU A 135 -1.86 16.99 -5.65
N GLU A 136 -0.84 16.70 -6.46
CA GLU A 136 -0.98 15.86 -7.64
C GLU A 136 -1.29 14.42 -7.22
N ALA A 137 -0.55 13.88 -6.25
CA ALA A 137 -0.83 12.56 -5.69
C ALA A 137 -2.28 12.42 -5.19
N LEU A 138 -2.79 13.39 -4.44
CA LEU A 138 -4.17 13.38 -3.94
C LEU A 138 -5.19 13.46 -5.09
N THR A 139 -4.92 14.25 -6.12
CA THR A 139 -5.75 14.32 -7.33
C THR A 139 -5.79 12.97 -8.04
N THR A 140 -4.63 12.37 -8.28
CA THR A 140 -4.48 11.05 -8.93
C THR A 140 -5.18 9.93 -8.15
N LEU A 141 -5.21 10.00 -6.82
CA LEU A 141 -5.94 9.04 -5.98
C LEU A 141 -7.46 9.22 -6.03
N GLY A 142 -7.95 10.24 -6.73
CA GLY A 142 -9.37 10.51 -6.91
C GLY A 142 -10.01 11.19 -5.71
N VAL A 143 -9.25 11.95 -4.91
CA VAL A 143 -9.81 12.72 -3.79
C VAL A 143 -10.92 13.65 -4.26
N GLY A 144 -12.07 13.58 -3.59
CA GLY A 144 -13.25 14.38 -3.96
C GLY A 144 -14.13 13.76 -5.05
N THR A 145 -13.76 12.59 -5.57
CA THR A 145 -14.56 11.80 -6.50
C THR A 145 -15.12 10.55 -5.83
N ASP A 146 -16.22 9.99 -6.34
CA ASP A 146 -16.72 8.70 -5.86
C ASP A 146 -15.72 7.55 -6.15
N LYS A 147 -14.86 7.72 -7.19
CA LYS A 147 -13.82 6.76 -7.61
C LYS A 147 -12.71 6.57 -6.56
N GLY A 148 -12.31 7.65 -5.89
CA GLY A 148 -11.28 7.59 -4.84
C GLY A 148 -11.75 6.89 -3.56
N VAL A 149 -13.07 6.80 -3.36
CA VAL A 149 -13.68 6.15 -2.19
C VAL A 149 -14.01 4.66 -2.46
N SER A 150 -14.12 4.26 -3.73
CA SER A 150 -14.40 2.87 -4.11
C SER A 150 -13.17 1.95 -4.06
N ASP A 151 -11.97 2.48 -4.31
CA ASP A 151 -10.73 1.69 -4.22
C ASP A 151 -10.06 1.90 -2.85
N LEU A 152 -9.98 0.83 -2.07
CA LEU A 152 -9.47 0.91 -0.71
C LEU A 152 -7.96 1.10 -0.61
N GLU A 153 -7.17 0.71 -1.62
CA GLU A 153 -5.74 1.04 -1.63
C GLU A 153 -5.54 2.54 -1.86
N CYS A 154 -6.35 3.15 -2.73
CA CYS A 154 -6.37 4.59 -2.92
C CYS A 154 -6.80 5.33 -1.65
N VAL A 155 -7.85 4.85 -0.98
CA VAL A 155 -8.31 5.37 0.33
C VAL A 155 -7.18 5.28 1.36
N HIS A 156 -6.52 4.13 1.46
CA HIS A 156 -5.46 3.90 2.43
C HIS A 156 -4.32 4.90 2.21
N LEU A 157 -3.78 5.00 0.99
CA LEU A 157 -2.70 5.94 0.67
C LEU A 157 -3.13 7.40 0.88
N THR A 158 -4.36 7.76 0.51
CA THR A 158 -4.91 9.11 0.77
C THR A 158 -4.93 9.44 2.27
N VAL A 159 -5.35 8.50 3.11
CA VAL A 159 -5.35 8.67 4.57
C VAL A 159 -3.93 8.90 5.08
N GLN A 160 -2.95 8.15 4.60
CA GLN A 160 -1.57 8.30 5.05
C GLN A 160 -0.95 9.62 4.57
N ILE A 161 -1.25 10.08 3.36
CA ILE A 161 -0.85 11.42 2.89
C ILE A 161 -1.48 12.50 3.78
N TYR A 162 -2.77 12.39 4.13
CA TYR A 162 -3.37 13.37 5.03
C TYR A 162 -2.79 13.33 6.44
N LEU A 163 -2.45 12.15 6.95
CA LEU A 163 -1.76 12.02 8.23
C LEU A 163 -0.36 12.62 8.18
N SER A 164 0.36 12.50 7.07
CA SER A 164 1.71 13.06 6.92
C SER A 164 1.76 14.58 6.97
N ILE A 165 0.73 15.24 6.44
CA ILE A 165 0.61 16.70 6.48
C ILE A 165 -0.23 17.20 7.66
N ALA A 166 -0.36 16.39 8.72
CA ALA A 166 -1.11 16.70 9.94
C ALA A 166 -2.59 17.11 9.72
N ARG A 167 -3.21 16.65 8.63
CA ARG A 167 -4.64 16.86 8.30
C ARG A 167 -5.50 15.67 8.73
N THR A 168 -5.44 15.36 10.03
CA THR A 168 -6.21 14.25 10.63
C THR A 168 -7.73 14.40 10.44
N ASP A 169 -8.23 15.63 10.29
CA ASP A 169 -9.63 15.93 9.98
C ASP A 169 -10.06 15.36 8.62
N LEU A 170 -9.25 15.59 7.59
CA LEU A 170 -9.52 15.07 6.24
C LEU A 170 -9.31 13.55 6.18
N ALA A 171 -8.24 13.05 6.82
CA ALA A 171 -7.99 11.62 6.93
C ALA A 171 -9.20 10.87 7.51
N LYS A 172 -9.79 11.38 8.60
CA LYS A 172 -11.01 10.85 9.21
C LYS A 172 -12.20 10.90 8.26
N LYS A 173 -12.38 12.00 7.52
CA LYS A 173 -13.50 12.16 6.57
C LYS A 173 -13.43 11.10 5.46
N ILE A 174 -12.24 10.87 4.89
CA ILE A 174 -12.02 9.87 3.84
C ILE A 174 -12.29 8.46 4.37
N TYR A 175 -11.73 8.11 5.53
CA TYR A 175 -11.96 6.81 6.16
C TYR A 175 -13.45 6.53 6.44
N LEU A 176 -14.18 7.51 7.00
CA LEU A 176 -15.61 7.35 7.28
C LEU A 176 -16.45 7.19 6.01
N ALA A 177 -16.09 7.91 4.93
CA ALA A 177 -16.73 7.74 3.63
C ALA A 177 -16.51 6.32 3.08
N ALA A 178 -15.26 5.83 3.11
CA ALA A 178 -14.92 4.48 2.66
C ALA A 178 -15.61 3.38 3.48
N LYS A 179 -15.62 3.52 4.82
CA LYS A 179 -16.32 2.59 5.73
C LYS A 179 -17.82 2.53 5.42
N LYS A 180 -18.45 3.68 5.14
CA LYS A 180 -19.86 3.76 4.75
C LYS A 180 -20.10 3.10 3.39
N ALA A 181 -19.26 3.40 2.38
CA ALA A 181 -19.37 2.83 1.04
C ALA A 181 -19.26 1.30 1.07
N GLN A 182 -18.26 0.75 1.76
CA GLN A 182 -18.09 -0.69 1.91
C GLN A 182 -19.31 -1.34 2.56
N SER A 183 -19.85 -0.73 3.63
CA SER A 183 -20.98 -1.31 4.37
C SER A 183 -22.24 -1.49 3.51
N ALA A 184 -22.37 -0.73 2.43
CA ALA A 184 -23.46 -0.85 1.45
C ALA A 184 -23.24 -1.98 0.42
N ILE A 185 -22.00 -2.47 0.27
CA ILE A 185 -21.58 -3.46 -0.76
C ILE A 185 -21.50 -4.90 -0.20
N LYS A 186 -21.91 -5.12 1.06
CA LYS A 186 -21.75 -6.34 1.90
C LYS A 186 -22.19 -7.72 1.34
N ASN A 187 -22.66 -7.83 0.09
CA ASN A 187 -23.18 -9.08 -0.49
C ASN A 187 -22.22 -9.83 -1.45
N ASN A 188 -20.91 -9.51 -1.48
CA ASN A 188 -19.98 -10.21 -2.38
C ASN A 188 -18.75 -10.80 -1.67
N SER A 189 -18.41 -12.06 -1.98
CA SER A 189 -17.40 -12.88 -1.30
C SER A 189 -15.95 -12.43 -1.50
N SER A 190 -15.68 -11.59 -2.52
CA SER A 190 -14.36 -11.00 -2.78
C SER A 190 -13.96 -9.88 -1.80
N ASN A 191 -14.87 -9.47 -0.90
CA ASN A 191 -14.69 -8.31 -0.02
C ASN A 191 -13.99 -8.58 1.32
N LEU A 192 -13.63 -9.81 1.67
CA LEU A 192 -13.08 -10.07 3.02
C LEU A 192 -11.70 -9.41 3.23
N ASN A 193 -10.90 -9.21 2.18
CA ASN A 193 -9.63 -8.47 2.25
C ASN A 193 -9.81 -6.95 2.38
N ASN A 194 -10.98 -6.45 1.95
CA ASN A 194 -11.33 -5.04 2.08
C ASN A 194 -11.52 -4.66 3.57
N ASP A 195 -11.97 -5.61 4.40
CA ASP A 195 -12.09 -5.40 5.84
C ASP A 195 -10.72 -5.25 6.52
N LEU A 196 -9.72 -6.06 6.14
CA LEU A 196 -8.35 -5.94 6.66
C LEU A 196 -7.74 -4.57 6.35
N LEU A 197 -7.82 -4.12 5.10
CA LEU A 197 -7.24 -2.83 4.71
C LEU A 197 -7.95 -1.65 5.40
N LEU A 198 -9.27 -1.73 5.58
CA LEU A 198 -10.02 -0.76 6.38
C LEU A 198 -9.58 -0.77 7.86
N GLN A 199 -9.34 -1.94 8.45
CA GLN A 199 -8.83 -2.06 9.82
C GLN A 199 -7.43 -1.44 9.95
N LEU A 200 -6.50 -1.73 9.04
CA LEU A 200 -5.16 -1.14 9.04
C LEU A 200 -5.21 0.40 8.87
N THR A 201 -6.17 0.90 8.08
CA THR A 201 -6.44 2.33 7.93
C THR A 201 -6.96 2.95 9.24
N GLU A 202 -7.91 2.28 9.91
CA GLU A 202 -8.45 2.70 11.22
C GLU A 202 -7.37 2.72 12.30
N ALA A 203 -6.49 1.71 12.32
CA ALA A 203 -5.37 1.63 13.25
C ALA A 203 -4.39 2.79 13.06
N SER A 204 -4.07 3.15 11.80
CA SER A 204 -3.19 4.28 11.48
C SER A 204 -3.77 5.61 11.94
N LEU A 205 -5.08 5.81 11.77
CA LEU A 205 -5.81 6.96 12.34
C LEU A 205 -5.80 6.95 13.87
N GLY A 206 -5.88 5.77 14.48
CA GLY A 206 -5.85 5.58 15.93
C GLY A 206 -4.51 5.96 16.55
N LEU A 207 -3.40 5.67 15.88
CA LEU A 207 -2.05 6.12 16.31
C LEU A 207 -1.96 7.63 16.43
N VAL A 208 -2.57 8.39 15.50
CA VAL A 208 -2.52 9.86 15.52
C VAL A 208 -3.60 10.45 16.44
N SER A 209 -4.76 9.81 16.53
CA SER A 209 -5.91 10.34 17.28
C SER A 209 -5.88 10.07 18.78
N GLY A 210 -5.19 9.00 19.21
CA GLY A 210 -5.16 8.60 20.62
C GLY A 210 -6.53 8.17 21.17
N GLY A 211 -6.66 8.19 22.50
CA GLY A 211 -7.91 7.87 23.21
C GLY A 211 -8.39 6.44 22.94
N SER A 212 -9.70 6.24 22.80
CA SER A 212 -10.27 4.91 22.55
C SER A 212 -9.82 4.30 21.21
N LEU A 213 -9.43 5.12 20.23
CA LEU A 213 -8.92 4.64 18.95
C LEU A 213 -7.50 4.05 19.07
N LEU A 214 -6.74 4.43 20.10
CA LEU A 214 -5.44 3.84 20.38
C LEU A 214 -5.56 2.39 20.84
N ASP A 215 -6.57 2.08 21.67
CA ASP A 215 -6.86 0.70 22.08
C ASP A 215 -7.27 -0.16 20.87
N THR A 216 -8.10 0.39 19.98
CA THR A 216 -8.45 -0.26 18.70
C THR A 216 -7.20 -0.49 17.84
N ALA A 217 -6.33 0.51 17.70
CA ALA A 217 -5.09 0.39 16.94
C ALA A 217 -4.17 -0.70 17.51
N TYR A 218 -4.03 -0.76 18.83
CA TYR A 218 -3.27 -1.82 19.51
C TYR A 218 -3.78 -3.20 19.12
N HIS A 219 -5.08 -3.47 19.26
CA HIS A 219 -5.63 -4.78 18.97
C HIS A 219 -5.46 -5.18 17.50
N ILE A 220 -5.64 -4.23 16.57
CA ILE A 220 -5.45 -4.48 15.14
C ILE A 220 -3.99 -4.81 14.83
N TYR A 221 -3.03 -4.03 15.33
CA TYR A 221 -1.61 -4.31 15.08
C TYR A 221 -1.10 -5.56 15.81
N ASP A 222 -1.66 -5.90 16.98
CA ASP A 222 -1.33 -7.14 17.70
C ASP A 222 -1.79 -8.38 16.94
N GLU A 223 -3.01 -8.36 16.41
CA GLU A 223 -3.54 -9.41 15.55
C GLU A 223 -2.77 -9.50 14.23
N ALA A 224 -2.49 -8.36 13.60
CA ALA A 224 -1.71 -8.30 12.36
C ALA A 224 -0.28 -8.83 12.56
N ALA A 225 0.39 -8.51 13.66
CA ALA A 225 1.73 -9.01 13.97
C ALA A 225 1.73 -10.53 14.24
N SER A 226 0.66 -11.03 14.84
CA SER A 226 0.50 -12.46 15.17
C SER A 226 0.02 -13.31 13.99
N SER A 227 -0.37 -12.68 12.88
CA SER A 227 -0.90 -13.37 11.70
C SER A 227 0.19 -14.19 10.98
N PRO A 228 -0.13 -15.40 10.47
CA PRO A 228 0.85 -16.25 9.78
C PRO A 228 1.53 -15.52 8.63
N GLY A 229 2.87 -15.49 8.61
CA GLY A 229 3.67 -14.81 7.59
C GLY A 229 3.94 -13.33 7.84
N SER A 230 3.13 -12.66 8.66
CA SER A 230 3.27 -11.24 9.03
C SER A 230 4.27 -10.99 10.17
N SER A 231 4.60 -12.03 10.94
CA SER A 231 5.57 -11.95 12.05
C SER A 231 7.01 -11.60 11.62
N SER A 232 7.26 -11.44 10.32
CA SER A 232 8.52 -10.97 9.74
C SER A 232 8.47 -9.52 9.27
N ASN A 233 7.32 -8.84 9.42
CA ASN A 233 7.15 -7.45 9.05
C ASN A 233 7.53 -6.53 10.22
N GLY A 234 8.77 -6.04 10.18
CA GLY A 234 9.27 -5.08 11.16
C GLY A 234 8.43 -3.80 11.26
N GLY A 235 7.77 -3.34 10.19
CA GLY A 235 6.92 -2.16 10.20
C GLY A 235 5.62 -2.33 11.01
N ILE A 236 4.96 -3.50 10.90
CA ILE A 236 3.78 -3.80 11.73
C ILE A 236 4.17 -3.97 13.20
N ILE A 237 5.30 -4.63 13.46
CA ILE A 237 5.82 -4.80 14.83
C ILE A 237 6.21 -3.45 15.43
N ALA A 238 6.82 -2.55 14.65
CA ALA A 238 7.12 -1.19 15.08
C ALA A 238 5.82 -0.41 15.38
N LYS A 239 4.80 -0.50 14.54
CA LYS A 239 3.47 0.12 14.78
C LYS A 239 2.82 -0.41 16.07
N LYS A 240 2.93 -1.72 16.35
CA LYS A 240 2.56 -2.30 17.65
C LYS A 240 3.39 -1.70 18.79
N GLY A 241 4.71 -1.56 18.64
CA GLY A 241 5.58 -0.89 19.60
C GLY A 241 5.16 0.56 19.89
N VAL A 242 4.76 1.33 18.87
CA VAL A 242 4.22 2.69 19.05
C VAL A 242 2.96 2.67 19.91
N THR A 243 2.06 1.69 19.72
CA THR A 243 0.87 1.60 20.58
C THR A 243 1.22 1.31 22.04
N TYR A 244 2.21 0.46 22.32
CA TYR A 244 2.70 0.24 23.69
C TYR A 244 3.30 1.52 24.28
N LEU A 245 4.13 2.22 23.50
CA LEU A 245 4.77 3.46 23.92
C LEU A 245 3.73 4.52 24.31
N MET A 246 2.73 4.73 23.46
CA MET A 246 1.65 5.71 23.70
C MET A 246 0.76 5.33 24.90
N ARG A 247 0.69 4.05 25.25
CA ARG A 247 -0.04 3.54 26.42
C ARG A 247 0.81 3.52 27.70
N GLY A 248 2.08 3.92 27.63
CA GLY A 248 3.02 3.95 28.77
C GLY A 248 3.68 2.61 29.10
N HIS A 249 3.54 1.60 28.23
CA HIS A 249 4.15 0.28 28.36
C HIS A 249 5.56 0.29 27.75
N LEU A 250 6.51 0.92 28.45
CA LEU A 250 7.84 1.19 27.91
C LEU A 250 8.65 -0.08 27.60
N ALA A 251 8.58 -1.09 28.47
CA ALA A 251 9.35 -2.33 28.29
C ALA A 251 8.85 -3.14 27.08
N GLU A 252 7.52 -3.23 26.91
CA GLU A 252 6.91 -3.91 25.78
C GLU A 252 7.14 -3.15 24.46
N ALA A 253 7.18 -1.82 24.51
CA ALA A 253 7.54 -0.99 23.37
C ALA A 253 9.00 -1.22 22.93
N GLU A 254 9.94 -1.19 23.87
CA GLU A 254 11.36 -1.44 23.62
C GLU A 254 11.58 -2.83 23.00
N ALA A 255 10.98 -3.87 23.57
CA ALA A 255 11.05 -5.22 23.03
C ALA A 255 10.50 -5.32 21.59
N SER A 256 9.40 -4.61 21.30
CA SER A 256 8.82 -4.56 19.95
C SER A 256 9.75 -3.85 18.96
N PHE A 257 10.39 -2.74 19.37
CA PHE A 257 11.33 -2.04 18.51
C PHE A 257 12.61 -2.84 18.26
N ASP A 258 13.14 -3.53 19.26
CA ASP A 258 14.29 -4.43 19.11
C ASP A 258 13.98 -5.58 18.14
N GLU A 259 12.79 -6.18 18.25
CA GLU A 259 12.33 -7.21 17.31
C GLU A 259 12.23 -6.63 15.89
N ALA A 260 11.60 -5.47 15.71
CA ALA A 260 11.50 -4.80 14.41
C ALA A 260 12.87 -4.48 13.80
N LEU A 261 13.83 -4.04 14.63
CA LEU A 261 15.21 -3.77 14.20
C LEU A 261 15.96 -5.06 13.81
N SER A 262 15.74 -6.16 14.52
CA SER A 262 16.32 -7.45 14.17
C SER A 262 15.86 -7.95 12.80
N LEU A 263 14.62 -7.60 12.41
CA LEU A 263 14.04 -7.95 11.11
C LEU A 263 14.51 -7.01 9.99
N THR A 264 14.81 -5.74 10.29
CA THR A 264 15.28 -4.75 9.30
C THR A 264 16.80 -4.79 9.06
N SER A 265 17.60 -5.17 10.07
CA SER A 265 19.07 -5.18 10.01
C SER A 265 19.69 -6.19 9.04
N GLY A 266 18.89 -7.05 8.41
CA GLY A 266 19.27 -7.90 7.28
C GLY A 266 19.04 -7.28 5.89
N ALA A 267 18.40 -6.10 5.80
CA ALA A 267 18.16 -5.37 4.57
C ALA A 267 19.16 -4.19 4.43
N PRO A 268 19.67 -3.88 3.22
CA PRO A 268 20.63 -2.80 3.04
C PRO A 268 20.09 -1.46 3.53
N ALA A 269 20.97 -0.69 4.20
CA ALA A 269 20.71 0.56 4.92
C ALA A 269 20.27 1.76 4.04
N SER A 270 19.76 1.52 2.83
CA SER A 270 18.93 2.48 2.08
C SER A 270 17.46 2.36 2.47
N SER A 271 17.17 1.75 3.63
CA SER A 271 15.84 1.49 4.21
C SER A 271 15.04 2.74 4.62
N GLY A 272 15.35 3.89 4.02
CA GLY A 272 14.49 5.06 4.05
C GLY A 272 13.33 4.85 3.10
N LEU A 273 12.15 4.61 3.66
CA LEU A 273 10.88 5.16 3.16
C LEU A 273 10.23 4.54 1.91
N SER A 274 10.83 3.57 1.22
CA SER A 274 10.21 3.02 -0.01
C SER A 274 9.12 1.96 0.23
N GLY A 275 9.23 1.13 1.28
CA GLY A 275 8.16 0.21 1.70
C GLY A 275 7.13 0.84 2.64
N ASP A 276 7.56 1.87 3.37
CA ASP A 276 6.77 2.68 4.30
C ASP A 276 6.45 4.06 3.70
N ALA A 277 6.16 4.15 2.40
CA ALA A 277 5.57 5.36 1.79
C ALA A 277 4.18 5.75 2.37
N LEU A 278 3.83 5.17 3.52
CA LEU A 278 2.68 5.40 4.37
C LEU A 278 3.07 5.99 5.75
N THR A 279 4.34 6.33 5.99
CA THR A 279 4.74 7.20 7.10
C THR A 279 5.59 8.34 6.55
N ALA A 280 4.89 9.38 6.10
CA ALA A 280 5.22 10.75 6.46
C ALA A 280 6.67 11.00 6.89
N ASP A 281 7.55 11.27 5.94
CA ASP A 281 8.85 11.83 6.26
C ASP A 281 8.63 13.27 6.72
N ALA A 282 8.56 13.45 8.05
CA ALA A 282 8.36 14.74 8.70
C ALA A 282 9.69 15.41 9.07
N ASP A 283 10.76 15.17 8.30
CA ASP A 283 12.12 15.62 8.66
C ASP A 283 12.76 16.63 7.67
N ALA A 284 11.93 17.38 6.94
CA ALA A 284 12.40 18.48 6.06
C ALA A 284 11.82 19.87 6.39
N ALA A 285 11.32 20.09 7.62
CA ALA A 285 10.67 21.36 8.00
C ALA A 285 11.37 22.15 9.13
N TYR A 286 12.65 21.89 9.42
CA TYR A 286 13.43 22.65 10.41
C TYR A 286 14.81 23.12 9.93
N GLU A 287 14.89 23.65 8.70
CA GLU A 287 15.88 24.70 8.35
C GLU A 287 15.19 25.95 7.80
#